data_AF-A0A6J4HK00-F1
#
_entry.id   AF-A0A6J4HK00-F1
#
_cell.length_a   1.000
_cell.length_b   1.000
_cell.length_c   1.000
_cell.angle_alpha   90.00
_cell.angle_beta   90.00
_cell.angle_gamma   90.00
#
_symmetry.space_group_name_H-M   'P 1'
#
loop_
_entity.id
_entity.type
_entity.pdbx_description
1 polymer ?
#
loop_
_entity_poly.entity_id
_entity_poly.type
_entity_poly.pdbx_seq_one_letter_code
_entity_poly.pdbx_strand_id
1 'polypeptide(L)' 'EEARLLGIPSVFALTYQIAFFTKLGFQVVPKYHLSQKVWQDCVFCGKQDCCDETAMILDIREASPRGEDQ' A
#
# COMPACT_ATOMS: atom_id res chain seq x y z
N GLU A 1 10.93 3.96 -5.89
CA GLU A 1 11.88 3.72 -6.99
C GLU A 1 12.15 2.24 -7.22
N GLU A 2 12.62 1.49 -6.22
CA GLU A 2 12.90 0.05 -6.36
C GLU A 2 11.75 -0.79 -6.94
N ALA A 3 10.50 -0.54 -6.51
CA ALA A 3 9.31 -1.22 -7.06
C ALA A 3 9.15 -1.04 -8.58
N ARG A 4 9.51 0.13 -9.12
CA ARG A 4 9.49 0.40 -10.57
C ARG A 4 10.56 -0.42 -11.28
N LEU A 5 11.78 -0.46 -10.73
CA LEU A 5 12.89 -1.23 -11.29
C LEU A 5 12.61 -2.73 -11.32
N LEU A 6 11.88 -3.23 -10.32
CA LEU A 6 11.44 -4.63 -10.23
C LEU A 6 10.19 -4.94 -11.07
N GLY A 7 9.62 -3.95 -11.77
CA GLY A 7 8.41 -4.13 -12.57
C GLY A 7 7.15 -4.44 -11.73
N ILE A 8 7.13 -4.04 -10.46
CA ILE A 8 6.01 -4.27 -9.56
C ILE A 8 4.88 -3.28 -9.93
N PRO A 9 3.68 -3.77 -10.28
CA PRO A 9 2.62 -2.90 -10.79
C PRO A 9 1.99 -2.00 -9.71
N SER A 10 2.03 -2.43 -8.45
CA SER A 10 1.42 -1.72 -7.34
C SER A 10 2.08 -2.09 -6.02
N VAL A 11 2.12 -1.16 -5.09
CA VAL A 11 2.58 -1.40 -3.70
C VAL A 11 1.44 -1.11 -2.73
N PHE A 12 1.48 -1.74 -1.55
CA PHE A 12 0.48 -1.52 -0.51
C PHE A 12 1.15 -1.15 0.83
N ALA A 13 0.37 -0.56 1.72
CA ALA A 13 0.77 -0.25 3.09
C ALA A 13 -0.39 -0.51 4.05
N LEU A 14 -0.09 -1.08 5.21
CA LEU A 14 -0.96 -1.08 6.39
C LEU A 14 -0.44 0.02 7.32
N THR A 15 -1.28 0.99 7.67
CA THR A 15 -0.83 2.16 8.42
C THR A 15 -1.93 2.85 9.20
N TYR A 16 -1.55 3.57 10.25
CA TYR A 16 -2.41 4.55 10.94
C TYR A 16 -2.32 5.95 10.31
N GLN A 17 -1.26 6.24 9.56
CA GLN A 17 -0.94 7.59 9.08
C GLN A 17 -1.54 7.87 7.70
N ILE A 18 -2.85 7.74 7.56
CA ILE A 18 -3.58 7.84 6.28
C ILE A 18 -3.25 9.14 5.53
N ALA A 19 -3.23 10.27 6.22
CA ALA A 19 -2.98 11.58 5.61
C ALA A 19 -1.58 11.71 4.99
N PHE A 20 -0.58 11.04 5.56
CA PHE A 20 0.78 11.03 5.01
C PHE A 20 0.82 10.27 3.69
N PHE A 21 0.29 9.05 3.67
CA PHE A 21 0.28 8.19 2.48
C PHE A 21 -0.63 8.74 1.37
N THR A 22 -1.74 9.37 1.73
CA THR A 22 -2.61 10.05 0.76
C THR A 22 -1.86 11.14 -0.01
N LYS A 23 -0.99 11.91 0.66
CA LYS A 23 -0.13 12.92 -0.01
C LYS A 23 0.89 12.30 -0.96
N LEU A 24 1.32 11.06 -0.68
CA LEU A 24 2.19 10.28 -1.56
C LEU A 24 1.43 9.62 -2.73
N GLY A 25 0.11 9.81 -2.83
CA GLY A 25 -0.73 9.26 -3.90
C GLY A 25 -1.31 7.89 -3.61
N PHE A 26 -1.16 7.37 -2.39
CA PHE A 26 -1.83 6.14 -1.99
C PHE A 26 -3.32 6.37 -1.82
N GLN A 27 -4.11 5.35 -2.14
CA GLN A 27 -5.55 5.33 -1.98
C GLN A 27 -5.95 4.30 -0.94
N VAL A 28 -6.92 4.64 -0.10
CA VAL A 28 -7.50 3.69 0.86
C VAL A 28 -8.24 2.60 0.09
N VAL A 29 -7.96 1.34 0.44
CA VAL A 29 -8.65 0.18 -0.12
C VAL A 29 -9.17 -0.72 0.99
N PRO A 30 -10.26 -1.46 0.74
CA PRO A 30 -10.66 -2.54 1.62
C PRO A 30 -9.54 -3.57 1.79
N LYS A 31 -9.32 -4.07 3.01
CA LYS A 31 -8.23 -5.02 3.30
C LYS A 31 -8.30 -6.28 2.42
N TYR A 32 -9.50 -6.74 2.06
CA TYR A 32 -9.68 -7.93 1.21
C TYR A 32 -9.18 -7.77 -0.23
N HIS A 33 -8.86 -6.55 -0.69
CA HIS A 33 -8.15 -6.35 -1.96
C HIS A 33 -6.66 -6.73 -1.88
N LEU A 34 -6.10 -6.86 -0.68
CA LEU A 34 -4.73 -7.34 -0.50
C LEU A 34 -4.64 -8.82 -0.84
N SER A 35 -3.56 -9.22 -1.52
CA SER A 35 -3.36 -10.60 -1.94
C SER A 35 -3.32 -11.56 -0.73
N GLN A 36 -3.73 -12.81 -0.94
CA GLN A 36 -3.72 -13.84 0.11
C GLN A 36 -2.37 -14.03 0.80
N LYS A 37 -1.27 -13.71 0.12
CA LYS A 37 0.08 -13.76 0.70
C LYS A 37 0.27 -12.79 1.87
N VAL A 38 -0.36 -11.61 1.81
CA VAL A 38 -0.26 -10.59 2.87
C VAL A 38 -0.92 -11.08 4.15
N TRP A 39 -2.01 -11.85 4.00
CA TRP A 39 -2.77 -12.37 5.12
C TRP A 39 -2.04 -13.48 5.88
N GLN A 40 -1.04 -14.13 5.28
CA GLN A 40 -0.26 -15.18 5.95
C GLN A 40 0.45 -14.64 7.18
N ASP A 41 0.98 -13.41 7.11
CA ASP A 41 1.62 -12.74 8.24
C ASP A 41 0.60 -12.34 9.32
N CYS A 42 -0.67 -12.17 8.94
CA CYS A 42 -1.75 -11.87 9.86
C CYS A 42 -2.30 -13.11 10.59
N VAL A 43 -2.09 -14.33 10.09
CA VAL A 43 -2.65 -15.58 10.67
C VAL A 43 -2.24 -15.77 12.14
N PHE A 44 -1.03 -15.33 12.51
CA PHE A 44 -0.51 -15.41 13.87
C PHE A 44 -0.61 -14.08 14.63
N CYS A 45 -1.21 -13.06 14.01
CA CYS A 45 -1.36 -11.76 14.64
C CYS A 45 -2.51 -11.79 15.64
N GLY A 46 -2.19 -11.59 16.92
CA GLY A 46 -3.21 -11.50 17.98
C GLY A 46 -4.17 -10.32 17.82
N LYS A 47 -3.89 -9.39 16.90
CA LYS A 47 -4.78 -8.30 16.51
C LYS A 47 -5.52 -8.54 15.20
N GLN A 48 -5.48 -9.73 14.59
CA GLN A 48 -6.12 -9.95 13.29
C GLN A 48 -7.60 -9.53 13.27
N ASP A 49 -8.35 -9.89 14.31
CA ASP A 49 -9.78 -9.57 14.43
C ASP A 49 -10.06 -8.11 14.80
N CYS A 50 -9.07 -7.41 15.36
CA CYS A 50 -9.18 -6.01 15.82
C CYS A 50 -8.14 -5.08 15.19
N CYS A 51 -7.60 -5.44 14.03
CA CYS A 51 -6.55 -4.70 13.36
C CYS A 51 -7.13 -3.37 12.90
N ASP A 52 -6.63 -2.30 13.49
CA ASP A 52 -7.04 -0.91 13.33
C ASP A 52 -6.19 -0.16 12.30
N GLU A 53 -5.22 -0.82 11.68
CA GLU A 53 -4.46 -0.28 10.55
C GLU A 53 -5.36 -0.18 9.30
N THR A 54 -5.15 0.88 8.52
CA THR A 54 -5.83 1.08 7.25
C THR A 54 -4.99 0.55 6.11
N ALA A 55 -5.60 -0.24 5.22
CA ALA A 55 -4.96 -0.70 4.00
C ALA A 55 -5.00 0.40 2.92
N MET A 56 -3.85 0.66 2.33
CA MET A 56 -3.69 1.65 1.26
C MET A 56 -2.88 1.06 0.11
N ILE A 57 -3.19 1.42 -1.13
CA ILE A 57 -2.48 0.98 -2.35
C ILE A 57 -2.01 2.18 -3.15
N LEU A 58 -0.82 2.07 -3.75
CA LEU A 58 -0.32 2.96 -4.78
C LEU A 58 -0.11 2.16 -6.06
N ASP A 59 -0.81 2.52 -7.14
CA ASP A 59 -0.53 1.99 -8.48
C ASP A 59 0.73 2.68 -9.01
N ILE A 60 1.75 1.87 -9.30
CA ILE A 60 3.04 2.34 -9.77
C ILE A 60 3.02 2.60 -11.28
N ARG A 61 2.10 1.95 -12.02
CA ARG A 61 1.92 2.14 -13.47
C ARG A 61 1.29 3.48 -13.79
N GLU A 62 0.46 4.02 -12.89
CA GLU A 62 -0.16 5.34 -13.05
C GLU A 62 0.64 6.48 -12.40
N ALA A 63 1.69 6.16 -11.64
CA ALA A 63 2.61 7.14 -11.09
C ALA A 63 3.52 7.67 -12.21
N SER A 64 2.97 8.50 -13.10
CA SER A 64 3.76 9.41 -13.95
C SER A 64 4.72 10.20 -13.05
N PRO A 65 6.00 10.38 -13.42
CA PRO A 65 6.93 11.20 -12.65
C PRO A 65 6.41 12.64 -12.60
N ARG A 66 5.70 13.00 -11.51
CA ARG A 66 5.45 14.40 -11.19
C ARG A 66 6.73 14.94 -10.56
N GLY A 67 7.57 15.55 -11.41
CA GLY A 67 8.61 16.48 -11.01
C GLY A 67 10.05 15.95 -11.06
N GLU A 68 10.63 15.92 -12.26
CA GLU A 68 11.98 16.45 -12.53
C GLU A 68 11.86 17.20 -13.87
N ASP A 69 11.30 18.41 -13.80
CA ASP A 69 11.52 19.43 -14.82
C ASP A 69 12.55 20.42 -14.27
N GLN A 70 13.78 20.29 -14.81
CA GLN A 70 14.93 21.21 -14.79
C GLN A 70 15.65 21.50 -13.46
#